data_AF-A0A378WPN8-F1
#
_entry.id   AF-A0A378WPN8-F1
#
_cell.length_a   1.000
_cell.length_b   1.000
_cell.length_c   1.000
_cell.angle_alpha   90.00
_cell.angle_beta   90.00
_cell.angle_gamma   90.00
#
_symmetry.space_group_name_H-M   'P 1'
#
loop_
_entity.id
_entity.type
_entity.pdbx_description
1 polymer ?
#
loop_
_entity_poly.entity_id
_entity_poly.type
_entity_poly.pdbx_seq_one_letter_code
_entity_poly.pdbx_strand_id
1 'polypeptide(L)'
;MVLAVTLSALGVGCSDGTEATSDAEVEPSGFGKEVTLPISAAVATLVTPGEEPHAPLRPAVRPGTSQQVTLRTDHHVEQQINDQAVRDFSPPSVTIPLTADAKADGVDLVLGTATSPDPALDQQLLAADGSHAGIEFTDLGAVTALRMAPAPSTPDTARAAIEQAFYQAVYEAIAFPADAVGEGAVWTVHQRVSGVVPLDQMTTATLTKRDGNLLTIALDITQTPTSATWQLPNNSGDLDIIDYLMRGAGTITVDLGLPLPVSGAITIGGNQCYRDPHTDVLLRQDVRTQVRWGE
;
A
#
# COMPACT_ATOMS: atom_id res chain seq x y z
N MET A 1 32.11 7.22 12.25
CA MET A 1 31.43 6.92 10.97
C MET A 1 29.95 7.13 11.19
N VAL A 2 29.33 8.02 10.44
CA VAL A 2 27.89 8.32 10.53
C VAL A 2 27.20 7.44 9.49
N LEU A 3 26.56 6.35 9.92
CA LEU A 3 25.62 5.63 9.06
C LEU A 3 24.33 6.46 9.03
N ALA A 4 24.22 7.35 8.04
CA ALA A 4 22.93 7.89 7.67
C ALA A 4 22.28 6.83 6.76
N VAL A 5 21.32 6.08 7.29
CA VAL A 5 20.47 5.20 6.47
C VAL A 5 19.44 6.09 5.79
N THR A 6 19.86 6.81 4.75
CA THR A 6 18.94 7.42 3.79
C THR A 6 18.45 6.31 2.88
N LEU A 7 17.22 5.83 3.06
CA LEU A 7 16.54 5.03 2.03
C LEU A 7 16.19 5.95 0.85
N SER A 8 17.21 6.26 0.04
CA SER A 8 17.03 6.66 -1.34
C SER A 8 17.13 5.39 -2.17
N ALA A 9 16.01 4.77 -2.49
CA ALA A 9 15.98 3.67 -3.45
C ALA A 9 16.21 4.22 -4.86
N LEU A 10 17.47 4.32 -5.29
CA LEU A 10 17.84 4.44 -6.71
C LEU A 10 19.12 3.63 -6.95
N GLY A 11 18.99 2.54 -7.70
CA GLY A 11 20.13 1.77 -8.18
C GLY A 11 20.82 2.48 -9.34
N VAL A 12 22.11 2.72 -9.21
CA VAL A 12 23.03 2.96 -10.33
C VAL A 12 24.27 2.11 -10.08
N GLY A 13 24.42 1.03 -10.84
CA GLY A 13 25.62 0.21 -10.87
C GLY A 13 26.44 0.52 -12.12
N CYS A 14 27.63 1.10 -11.93
CA CYS A 14 28.70 1.08 -12.93
C CYS A 14 29.89 0.33 -12.34
N SER A 15 30.27 -0.80 -12.93
CA SER A 15 31.65 -1.28 -12.87
C SER A 15 31.99 -2.16 -14.08
N ASP A 16 33.02 -1.76 -14.82
CA ASP A 16 33.75 -2.61 -15.76
C ASP A 16 34.57 -3.67 -15.00
N GLY A 17 34.56 -4.91 -15.49
CA GLY A 17 35.45 -5.95 -14.99
C GLY A 17 34.96 -7.37 -15.28
N THR A 18 35.29 -7.88 -16.48
CA THR A 18 35.04 -9.24 -16.94
C THR A 18 35.66 -10.32 -16.04
N GLU A 19 34.85 -11.23 -15.48
CA GLU A 19 35.09 -12.69 -15.51
C GLU A 19 33.87 -13.46 -14.99
N ALA A 20 33.49 -14.51 -15.72
CA ALA A 20 32.21 -15.18 -15.67
C ALA A 20 32.04 -16.12 -14.49
N THR A 21 30.95 -15.94 -13.73
CA THR A 21 30.22 -17.02 -13.04
C THR A 21 28.74 -16.65 -13.01
N SER A 22 27.89 -17.65 -13.25
CA SER A 22 26.45 -17.53 -13.49
C SER A 22 25.68 -17.03 -12.27
N ASP A 23 25.32 -15.75 -12.27
CA ASP A 23 24.31 -15.17 -11.40
C ASP A 23 23.02 -14.95 -12.19
N ALA A 24 21.89 -15.32 -11.58
CA ALA A 24 20.57 -14.97 -12.08
C ALA A 24 20.44 -13.45 -12.06
N GLU A 25 20.56 -12.88 -13.25
CA GLU A 25 20.45 -11.46 -13.57
C GLU A 25 19.05 -10.96 -13.16
N VAL A 26 18.95 -10.31 -12.00
CA VAL A 26 17.82 -9.43 -11.70
C VAL A 26 17.99 -8.21 -12.59
N GLU A 27 17.34 -8.22 -13.76
CA GLU A 27 17.36 -7.06 -14.64
C GLU A 27 16.74 -5.83 -13.95
N PRO A 28 17.45 -4.69 -13.85
CA PRO A 28 16.81 -3.40 -13.63
C PRO A 28 16.63 -2.73 -14.99
N SER A 29 15.40 -2.52 -15.46
CA SER A 29 14.99 -1.46 -16.42
C SER A 29 13.60 -1.73 -17.03
N GLY A 30 12.53 -1.47 -16.26
CA GLY A 30 11.16 -1.43 -16.77
C GLY A 30 10.85 -0.15 -17.58
N PHE A 31 11.69 0.21 -18.56
CA PHE A 31 11.35 1.32 -19.47
C PHE A 31 10.18 0.90 -20.37
N GLY A 32 8.98 1.37 -20.05
CA GLY A 32 7.77 1.18 -20.87
C GLY A 32 7.20 -0.24 -20.90
N LYS A 33 7.59 -1.11 -19.96
CA LYS A 33 7.01 -2.46 -19.80
C LYS A 33 6.21 -2.53 -18.50
N GLU A 34 5.05 -3.16 -18.59
CA GLU A 34 4.20 -3.45 -17.44
C GLU A 34 4.92 -4.36 -16.44
N VAL A 35 4.87 -3.98 -15.16
CA VAL A 35 5.40 -4.74 -14.03
C VAL A 35 4.21 -5.28 -13.24
N THR A 36 4.21 -6.59 -12.99
CA THR A 36 3.18 -7.25 -12.17
C THR A 36 3.76 -7.66 -10.83
N LEU A 37 3.06 -7.26 -9.78
CA LEU A 37 3.42 -7.52 -8.39
C LEU A 37 2.37 -8.45 -7.79
N PRO A 38 2.74 -9.67 -7.40
CA PRO A 38 1.81 -10.57 -6.75
C PRO A 38 1.50 -10.08 -5.34
N ILE A 39 0.22 -10.07 -4.99
CA ILE A 39 -0.26 -9.70 -3.66
C ILE A 39 -0.84 -10.95 -3.00
N SER A 40 -0.43 -11.21 -1.76
CA SER A 40 -1.02 -12.30 -0.99
C SER A 40 -2.48 -11.98 -0.72
N ALA A 41 -3.38 -12.74 -1.33
CA ALA A 41 -4.82 -12.56 -1.14
C ALA A 41 -5.18 -12.57 0.36
N ALA A 42 -5.88 -11.52 0.78
CA ALA A 42 -6.36 -11.43 2.14
C ALA A 42 -7.50 -12.43 2.39
N VAL A 43 -7.59 -12.95 3.63
CA VAL A 43 -8.61 -13.91 4.04
C VAL A 43 -9.58 -13.24 5.00
N ALA A 44 -10.84 -13.12 4.58
CA ALA A 44 -11.92 -12.59 5.42
C ALA A 44 -12.62 -13.72 6.19
N THR A 45 -12.81 -13.55 7.50
CA THR A 45 -13.51 -14.49 8.38
C THR A 45 -14.59 -13.75 9.15
N LEU A 46 -15.85 -14.19 9.02
CA LEU A 46 -16.98 -13.60 9.73
C LEU A 46 -16.83 -13.83 11.25
N VAL A 47 -17.09 -12.78 12.04
CA VAL A 47 -17.15 -12.86 13.51
C VAL A 47 -18.60 -12.79 13.99
N THR A 48 -19.35 -11.77 13.57
CA THR A 48 -20.78 -11.63 13.84
C THR A 48 -21.52 -11.19 12.57
N PRO A 49 -22.69 -11.79 12.26
CA PRO A 49 -23.40 -11.52 11.01
C PRO A 49 -24.17 -10.18 10.99
N GLY A 50 -24.30 -9.49 12.13
CA GLY A 50 -25.07 -8.26 12.26
C GLY A 50 -26.59 -8.49 12.31
N GLU A 51 -27.34 -7.39 12.20
CA GLU A 51 -28.81 -7.36 12.20
C GLU A 51 -29.37 -7.85 10.85
N GLU A 52 -30.62 -8.35 10.86
CA GLU A 52 -31.34 -8.68 9.63
C GLU A 52 -31.78 -7.41 8.88
N PRO A 53 -31.88 -7.42 7.54
CA PRO A 53 -31.68 -8.57 6.65
C PRO A 53 -30.20 -8.84 6.33
N HIS A 54 -29.82 -10.12 6.31
CA HIS A 54 -28.51 -10.54 5.80
C HIS A 54 -28.52 -10.64 4.28
N ALA A 55 -27.48 -10.11 3.64
CA ALA A 55 -27.23 -10.30 2.22
C ALA A 55 -25.72 -10.36 1.94
N PRO A 56 -25.29 -11.13 0.92
CA PRO A 56 -23.88 -11.26 0.59
C PRO A 56 -23.29 -9.90 0.20
N LEU A 57 -22.01 -9.71 0.55
CA LEU A 57 -21.19 -8.60 0.06
C LEU A 57 -20.34 -9.15 -1.08
N ARG A 58 -20.87 -9.06 -2.30
CA ARG A 58 -20.18 -9.49 -3.52
C ARG A 58 -20.02 -8.29 -4.44
N PRO A 59 -18.79 -7.85 -4.72
CA PRO A 59 -18.54 -6.94 -5.82
C PRO A 59 -19.16 -7.52 -7.09
N ALA A 60 -20.11 -6.78 -7.67
CA ALA A 60 -20.84 -7.14 -8.87
C ALA A 60 -20.61 -6.05 -9.93
N VAL A 61 -19.34 -5.70 -10.14
CA VAL A 61 -18.91 -4.67 -11.08
C VAL A 61 -19.07 -5.22 -12.48
N ARG A 62 -19.93 -4.57 -13.29
CA ARG A 62 -20.11 -4.99 -14.68
C ARG A 62 -18.88 -4.60 -15.50
N PRO A 63 -18.37 -5.47 -16.38
CA PRO A 63 -17.33 -5.08 -17.32
C PRO A 63 -17.75 -3.85 -18.12
N GLY A 64 -16.85 -2.87 -18.24
CA GLY A 64 -17.12 -1.57 -18.86
C GLY A 64 -17.75 -0.52 -17.93
N THR A 65 -18.03 -0.84 -16.65
CA THR A 65 -18.28 0.18 -15.63
C THR A 65 -17.03 1.03 -15.46
N SER A 66 -17.20 2.36 -15.57
CA SER A 66 -16.13 3.33 -15.35
C SER A 66 -16.38 4.13 -14.06
N GLN A 67 -15.32 4.44 -13.34
CA GLN A 67 -15.35 5.26 -12.13
C GLN A 67 -14.18 6.25 -12.14
N GLN A 68 -14.47 7.52 -11.83
CA GLN A 68 -13.43 8.50 -11.54
C GLN A 68 -13.33 8.67 -10.02
N VAL A 69 -12.11 8.64 -9.49
CA VAL A 69 -11.84 8.84 -8.07
C VAL A 69 -10.44 9.40 -7.88
N THR A 70 -10.25 10.18 -6.83
CA THR A 70 -8.92 10.66 -6.43
C THR A 70 -8.37 9.77 -5.32
N LEU A 71 -7.16 9.24 -5.52
CA LEU A 71 -6.36 8.60 -4.48
C LEU A 71 -5.38 9.62 -3.90
N ARG A 72 -5.35 9.78 -2.58
CA ARG A 72 -4.34 10.58 -1.90
C ARG A 72 -3.60 9.72 -0.89
N THR A 73 -2.29 9.87 -0.85
CA THR A 73 -1.43 9.20 0.13
C THR A 73 -0.52 10.20 0.83
N ASP A 74 -0.45 10.10 2.15
CA ASP A 74 0.42 10.88 3.00
C ASP A 74 1.27 9.90 3.84
N HIS A 75 2.57 10.13 3.95
CA HIS A 75 3.46 9.29 4.75
C HIS A 75 4.39 10.18 5.58
N HIS A 76 4.44 9.90 6.88
CA HIS A 76 5.24 10.60 7.86
C HIS A 76 6.24 9.62 8.47
N VAL A 77 7.51 10.02 8.50
CA VAL A 77 8.59 9.22 9.08
C VAL A 77 9.53 10.14 9.84
N GLU A 78 9.48 10.07 11.16
CA GLU A 78 10.50 10.64 12.03
C GLU A 78 11.46 9.55 12.47
N GLN A 79 12.76 9.84 12.46
CA GLN A 79 13.79 8.90 12.88
C GLN A 79 14.73 9.53 13.91
N GLN A 80 15.19 8.70 14.85
CA GLN A 80 16.21 9.04 15.81
C GLN A 80 17.24 7.90 15.91
N ILE A 81 18.53 8.24 15.83
CA ILE A 81 19.63 7.29 16.06
C ILE A 81 20.23 7.57 17.43
N ASN A 82 20.18 6.60 18.34
CA ASN A 82 20.59 6.77 19.73
C ASN A 82 19.98 8.06 20.33
N ASP A 83 20.80 8.90 20.95
CA ASP A 83 20.38 10.17 21.57
C ASP A 83 20.56 11.38 20.64
N GLN A 84 20.70 11.15 19.33
CA GLN A 84 20.78 12.24 18.35
C GLN A 84 19.45 12.99 18.25
N ALA A 85 19.48 14.16 17.62
CA ALA A 85 18.26 14.90 17.31
C ALA A 85 17.36 14.08 16.37
N VAL A 86 16.05 14.16 16.62
CA VAL A 86 15.05 13.59 15.71
C VAL A 86 15.15 14.29 14.36
N ARG A 87 15.02 13.53 13.28
CA ARG A 87 15.05 14.02 11.91
C ARG A 87 13.82 13.51 11.16
N ASP A 88 13.27 14.39 10.34
CA ASP A 88 12.17 14.09 9.44
C ASP A 88 12.71 13.51 8.13
N PHE A 89 12.16 12.36 7.74
CA PHE A 89 12.45 11.63 6.51
C PHE A 89 11.17 11.32 5.73
N SER A 90 10.08 12.05 6.02
CA SER A 90 8.79 11.89 5.35
C SER A 90 8.93 12.13 3.85
N PRO A 91 8.51 11.19 2.99
CA PRO A 91 8.41 11.48 1.57
C PRO A 91 7.23 12.43 1.33
N PRO A 92 7.25 13.22 0.24
CA PRO A 92 6.13 14.09 -0.07
C PRO A 92 4.84 13.30 -0.34
N SER A 93 3.70 13.84 0.08
CA SER A 93 2.38 13.27 -0.21
C SER A 93 2.06 13.33 -1.71
N VAL A 94 1.30 12.38 -2.22
CA VAL A 94 0.88 12.36 -3.63
C VAL A 94 -0.64 12.29 -3.73
N THR A 95 -1.21 13.09 -4.63
CA THR A 95 -2.63 13.07 -5.00
C THR A 95 -2.75 12.66 -6.48
N ILE A 96 -3.49 11.59 -6.75
CA ILE A 96 -3.57 10.92 -8.06
C ILE A 96 -5.05 10.83 -8.48
N PRO A 97 -5.49 11.62 -9.47
CA PRO A 97 -6.76 11.38 -10.13
C PRO A 97 -6.70 10.06 -10.90
N LEU A 98 -7.70 9.20 -10.74
CA LEU A 98 -7.78 7.89 -11.38
C LEU A 98 -9.07 7.78 -12.19
N THR A 99 -8.95 7.24 -13.40
CA THR A 99 -10.09 6.70 -14.14
C THR A 99 -9.96 5.19 -14.13
N ALA A 100 -10.92 4.51 -13.51
CA ALA A 100 -10.97 3.06 -13.37
C ALA A 100 -12.00 2.46 -14.32
N ASP A 101 -11.61 1.45 -15.07
CA ASP A 101 -12.47 0.72 -16.00
C ASP A 101 -12.48 -0.77 -15.64
N ALA A 102 -13.65 -1.26 -15.24
CA ALA A 102 -13.82 -2.65 -14.85
C ALA A 102 -13.67 -3.62 -16.04
N LYS A 103 -12.89 -4.67 -15.82
CA LYS A 103 -12.71 -5.82 -16.73
C LYS A 103 -13.36 -7.06 -16.13
N ALA A 104 -13.22 -8.20 -16.80
CA ALA A 104 -13.80 -9.45 -16.32
C ALA A 104 -13.10 -10.02 -15.07
N ASP A 105 -11.81 -9.71 -14.91
CA ASP A 105 -10.87 -10.28 -13.96
C ASP A 105 -10.17 -9.23 -13.08
N GLY A 106 -10.56 -7.96 -13.20
CA GLY A 106 -9.94 -6.87 -12.47
C GLY A 106 -10.39 -5.49 -12.95
N VAL A 107 -9.53 -4.51 -12.70
CA VAL A 107 -9.77 -3.11 -13.03
C VAL A 107 -8.52 -2.56 -13.68
N ASP A 108 -8.68 -1.92 -14.84
CA ASP A 108 -7.61 -1.11 -15.43
C ASP A 108 -7.77 0.34 -14.95
N LEU A 109 -6.65 0.99 -14.66
CA LEU A 109 -6.57 2.35 -14.17
C LEU A 109 -5.76 3.20 -15.14
N VAL A 110 -6.26 4.40 -15.43
CA VAL A 110 -5.50 5.47 -16.09
C VAL A 110 -5.30 6.59 -15.08
N LEU A 111 -4.04 6.96 -14.87
CA LEU A 111 -3.67 8.07 -14.02
C LEU A 111 -3.89 9.39 -14.77
N GLY A 112 -4.62 10.31 -14.14
CA GLY A 112 -4.61 11.71 -14.53
C GLY A 112 -3.37 12.42 -13.97
N THR A 113 -3.38 13.75 -14.04
CA THR A 113 -2.25 14.57 -13.61
C THR A 113 -2.11 14.50 -12.09
N ALA A 114 -1.13 13.72 -11.62
CA ALA A 114 -0.80 13.62 -10.21
C ALA A 114 -0.12 14.90 -9.70
N THR A 115 -0.30 15.20 -8.42
CA THR A 115 0.22 16.42 -7.78
C THR A 115 0.86 16.13 -6.43
N SER A 116 1.75 17.03 -6.00
CA SER A 116 2.42 16.98 -4.68
C SER A 116 2.56 18.40 -4.12
N PRO A 117 2.53 18.60 -2.79
CA PRO A 117 2.88 19.88 -2.19
C PRO A 117 4.38 20.17 -2.27
N ASP A 118 5.23 19.17 -2.52
CA ASP A 118 6.66 19.38 -2.78
C ASP A 118 6.87 19.83 -4.24
N PRO A 119 7.40 21.05 -4.49
CA PRO A 119 7.50 21.59 -5.85
C PRO A 119 8.39 20.77 -6.79
N ALA A 120 9.42 20.10 -6.25
CA ALA A 120 10.32 19.29 -7.07
C ALA A 120 9.63 18.00 -7.53
N LEU A 121 8.90 17.33 -6.65
CA LEU A 121 8.10 16.15 -7.00
C LEU A 121 6.92 16.54 -7.90
N ASP A 122 6.22 17.63 -7.60
CA ASP A 122 5.07 18.11 -8.38
C ASP A 122 5.42 18.32 -9.86
N GLN A 123 6.56 18.96 -10.12
CA GLN A 123 7.07 19.14 -11.48
C GLN A 123 7.35 17.81 -12.20
N GLN A 124 7.84 16.81 -11.47
CA GLN A 124 8.17 15.50 -12.05
C GLN A 124 6.92 14.64 -12.31
N LEU A 125 5.88 14.79 -11.49
CA LEU A 125 4.61 14.07 -11.63
C LEU A 125 3.85 14.42 -12.92
N LEU A 126 4.10 15.59 -13.51
CA LEU A 126 3.51 15.97 -14.80
C LEU A 126 3.78 14.94 -15.91
N ALA A 127 4.96 14.31 -15.89
CA ALA A 127 5.36 13.31 -16.87
C ALA A 127 4.78 11.90 -16.59
N ALA A 128 3.95 11.76 -15.55
CA ALA A 128 3.24 10.53 -15.20
C ALA A 128 1.78 10.52 -15.68
N ASP A 129 1.26 11.63 -16.18
CA ASP A 129 -0.09 11.71 -16.76
C ASP A 129 -0.25 10.66 -17.87
N GLY A 130 -1.37 9.93 -17.85
CA GLY A 130 -1.63 8.82 -18.77
C GLY A 130 -0.89 7.53 -18.45
N SER A 131 -0.16 7.43 -17.33
CA SER A 131 0.35 6.16 -16.83
C SER A 131 -0.79 5.18 -16.56
N HIS A 132 -0.51 3.89 -16.67
CA HIS A 132 -1.49 2.85 -16.43
C HIS A 132 -1.16 2.05 -15.17
N ALA A 133 -2.20 1.61 -14.49
CA ALA A 133 -2.11 0.58 -13.45
C ALA A 133 -3.26 -0.41 -13.62
N GLY A 134 -3.18 -1.56 -12.95
CA GLY A 134 -4.22 -2.56 -12.96
C GLY A 134 -4.29 -3.28 -11.62
N ILE A 135 -5.48 -3.65 -11.20
CA ILE A 135 -5.69 -4.39 -9.96
C ILE A 135 -6.54 -5.61 -10.27
N GLU A 136 -6.07 -6.78 -9.83
CA GLU A 136 -6.82 -8.03 -9.90
C GLU A 136 -7.46 -8.34 -8.54
N PHE A 137 -8.68 -8.84 -8.57
CA PHE A 137 -9.45 -9.15 -7.36
C PHE A 137 -10.01 -10.56 -7.40
N THR A 138 -10.18 -11.14 -6.22
CA THR A 138 -11.08 -12.29 -6.01
C THR A 138 -12.55 -11.85 -6.08
N ASP A 139 -13.46 -12.82 -6.14
CA ASP A 139 -14.91 -12.60 -6.04
C ASP A 139 -15.36 -12.03 -4.68
N LEU A 140 -14.49 -12.10 -3.67
CA LEU A 140 -14.65 -11.50 -2.34
C LEU A 140 -13.98 -10.13 -2.21
N GLY A 141 -13.44 -9.56 -3.30
CA GLY A 141 -12.81 -8.25 -3.28
C GLY A 141 -11.38 -8.22 -2.72
N ALA A 142 -10.80 -9.36 -2.36
CA ALA A 142 -9.38 -9.41 -1.98
C ALA A 142 -8.48 -9.17 -3.20
N VAL A 143 -7.51 -8.26 -3.09
CA VAL A 143 -6.52 -7.98 -4.15
C VAL A 143 -5.54 -9.14 -4.27
N THR A 144 -5.24 -9.55 -5.50
CA THR A 144 -4.30 -10.65 -5.81
C THR A 144 -3.08 -10.20 -6.61
N ALA A 145 -3.19 -9.11 -7.35
CA ALA A 145 -2.08 -8.54 -8.10
C ALA A 145 -2.25 -7.03 -8.29
N LEU A 146 -1.11 -6.33 -8.33
CA LEU A 146 -0.99 -4.95 -8.77
C LEU A 146 -0.11 -4.93 -10.03
N ARG A 147 -0.64 -4.37 -11.11
CA ARG A 147 0.06 -4.16 -12.38
C ARG A 147 0.34 -2.68 -12.54
N MET A 148 1.55 -2.32 -12.97
CA MET A 148 1.93 -0.92 -13.18
C MET A 148 2.67 -0.78 -14.50
N ALA A 149 2.24 0.17 -15.32
CA ALA A 149 2.89 0.58 -16.56
C ALA A 149 3.02 2.11 -16.55
N PRO A 150 4.04 2.65 -15.83
CA PRO A 150 4.35 4.07 -15.84
C PRO A 150 4.67 4.56 -17.26
N ALA A 151 4.34 5.81 -17.56
CA ALA A 151 4.71 6.40 -18.83
C ALA A 151 6.26 6.39 -19.00
N PRO A 152 6.80 6.10 -20.20
CA PRO A 152 8.26 5.99 -20.39
C PRO A 152 9.05 7.24 -20.01
N SER A 153 8.40 8.41 -20.06
CA SER A 153 8.98 9.70 -19.68
C SER A 153 8.93 10.00 -18.18
N THR A 154 8.27 9.17 -17.37
CA THR A 154 8.12 9.40 -15.94
C THR A 154 9.47 9.28 -15.23
N PRO A 155 9.96 10.33 -14.54
CA PRO A 155 11.19 10.28 -13.77
C PRO A 155 11.12 9.24 -12.64
N ASP A 156 12.27 8.67 -12.27
CA ASP A 156 12.33 7.58 -11.28
C ASP A 156 11.71 7.96 -9.93
N THR A 157 11.92 9.18 -9.44
CA THR A 157 11.34 9.65 -8.17
C THR A 157 9.82 9.75 -8.24
N ALA A 158 9.26 10.27 -9.35
CA ALA A 158 7.82 10.32 -9.57
C ALA A 158 7.22 8.92 -9.69
N ARG A 159 7.90 8.02 -10.41
CA ARG A 159 7.53 6.60 -10.50
C ARG A 159 7.49 5.97 -9.11
N ALA A 160 8.56 6.06 -8.34
CA ALA A 160 8.64 5.48 -7.00
C ALA A 160 7.54 6.01 -6.06
N ALA A 161 7.22 7.31 -6.14
CA ALA A 161 6.15 7.90 -5.33
C ALA A 161 4.76 7.35 -5.71
N ILE A 162 4.50 7.16 -7.00
CA ILE A 162 3.26 6.54 -7.50
C ILE A 162 3.18 5.07 -7.10
N GLU A 163 4.26 4.31 -7.28
CA GLU A 163 4.34 2.90 -6.88
C GLU A 163 4.05 2.75 -5.38
N GLN A 164 4.68 3.57 -4.55
CA GLN A 164 4.43 3.61 -3.11
C GLN A 164 2.96 3.91 -2.78
N ALA A 165 2.34 4.88 -3.47
CA ALA A 165 0.94 5.22 -3.25
C ALA A 165 0.00 4.04 -3.54
N PHE A 166 0.25 3.31 -4.63
CA PHE A 166 -0.54 2.11 -4.97
C PHE A 166 -0.29 0.95 -4.00
N TYR A 167 0.95 0.72 -3.56
CA TYR A 167 1.22 -0.29 -2.55
C TYR A 167 0.43 -0.04 -1.27
N GLN A 168 0.40 1.21 -0.79
CA GLN A 168 -0.37 1.58 0.39
C GLN A 168 -1.87 1.35 0.16
N ALA A 169 -2.40 1.81 -0.97
CA ALA A 169 -3.82 1.64 -1.31
C ALA A 169 -4.24 0.17 -1.40
N VAL A 170 -3.40 -0.69 -1.97
CA VAL A 170 -3.68 -2.13 -2.15
C VAL A 170 -3.67 -2.87 -0.81
N TYR A 171 -2.67 -2.62 0.05
CA TYR A 171 -2.61 -3.29 1.36
C TYR A 171 -3.65 -2.77 2.36
N GLU A 172 -4.30 -1.64 2.06
CA GLU A 172 -5.42 -1.09 2.83
C GLU A 172 -6.79 -1.42 2.20
N ALA A 173 -6.83 -2.16 1.10
CA ALA A 173 -8.06 -2.66 0.50
C ALA A 173 -8.77 -3.66 1.43
N ILE A 174 -10.11 -3.72 1.32
CA ILE A 174 -10.93 -4.60 2.15
C ILE A 174 -11.41 -5.82 1.37
N ALA A 175 -11.28 -7.00 1.98
CA ALA A 175 -11.92 -8.23 1.54
C ALA A 175 -13.22 -8.48 2.33
N PHE A 176 -14.20 -9.10 1.68
CA PHE A 176 -15.52 -9.37 2.25
C PHE A 176 -15.66 -10.84 2.71
N PRO A 177 -16.43 -11.12 3.77
CA PRO A 177 -16.70 -12.49 4.18
C PRO A 177 -17.57 -13.23 3.16
N ALA A 178 -17.44 -14.56 3.12
CA ALA A 178 -18.23 -15.40 2.25
C ALA A 178 -19.72 -15.43 2.68
N ASP A 179 -19.97 -15.38 3.99
CA ASP A 179 -21.32 -15.41 4.56
C ASP A 179 -22.10 -14.12 4.27
N ALA A 180 -23.43 -14.23 4.26
CA ALA A 180 -24.33 -13.09 4.18
C ALA A 180 -24.32 -12.31 5.49
N VAL A 181 -24.38 -10.98 5.40
CA VAL A 181 -24.29 -10.08 6.56
C VAL A 181 -25.26 -8.91 6.43
N GLY A 182 -25.65 -8.34 7.57
CA GLY A 182 -26.40 -7.07 7.63
C GLY A 182 -25.66 -6.01 8.42
N GLU A 183 -26.31 -4.87 8.67
CA GLU A 183 -25.69 -3.77 9.43
C GLU A 183 -25.27 -4.24 10.83
N GLY A 184 -24.15 -3.70 11.33
CA GLY A 184 -23.53 -4.12 12.58
C GLY A 184 -22.69 -5.40 12.49
N ALA A 185 -22.60 -6.02 11.31
CA ALA A 185 -21.74 -7.19 11.11
C ALA A 185 -20.27 -6.85 11.34
N VAL A 186 -19.53 -7.81 11.90
CA VAL A 186 -18.10 -7.72 12.15
C VAL A 186 -17.39 -8.91 11.52
N TRP A 187 -16.31 -8.65 10.80
CA TRP A 187 -15.42 -9.69 10.28
C TRP A 187 -13.96 -9.26 10.40
N THR A 188 -13.06 -10.23 10.41
CA THR A 188 -11.62 -10.00 10.39
C THR A 188 -11.06 -10.29 9.01
N VAL A 189 -10.10 -9.48 8.56
CA VAL A 189 -9.35 -9.67 7.32
C VAL A 189 -7.88 -9.83 7.70
N HIS A 190 -7.33 -11.01 7.39
CA HIS A 190 -5.94 -11.33 7.61
C HIS A 190 -5.15 -11.21 6.30
N GLN A 191 -4.08 -10.44 6.30
CA GLN A 191 -3.27 -10.18 5.12
C GLN A 191 -1.78 -10.21 5.47
N ARG A 192 -0.97 -10.81 4.60
CA ARG A 192 0.48 -10.73 4.68
C ARG A 192 0.95 -9.55 3.83
N VAL A 193 1.60 -8.59 4.48
CA VAL A 193 2.18 -7.43 3.80
C VAL A 193 3.62 -7.75 3.48
N SER A 194 3.91 -7.87 2.19
CA SER A 194 5.28 -8.01 1.70
C SER A 194 5.92 -6.63 1.69
N GLY A 195 7.12 -6.53 2.25
CA GLY A 195 7.87 -5.30 2.31
C GLY A 195 9.24 -5.54 2.91
N VAL A 196 9.96 -4.45 3.16
CA VAL A 196 11.30 -4.46 3.75
C VAL A 196 11.29 -5.11 5.15
N VAL A 197 10.20 -4.93 5.90
CA VAL A 197 9.85 -5.75 7.07
C VAL A 197 8.53 -6.47 6.74
N PRO A 198 8.52 -7.80 6.58
CA PRO A 198 7.28 -8.52 6.30
C PRO A 198 6.35 -8.54 7.52
N LEU A 199 5.09 -8.18 7.32
CA LEU A 199 4.09 -8.01 8.40
C LEU A 199 2.91 -8.95 8.23
N ASP A 200 2.39 -9.43 9.35
CA ASP A 200 1.02 -9.93 9.45
C ASP A 200 0.11 -8.75 9.84
N GLN A 201 -0.86 -8.46 8.99
CA GLN A 201 -1.88 -7.43 9.21
C GLN A 201 -3.22 -8.09 9.52
N MET A 202 -3.81 -7.68 10.63
CA MET A 202 -5.17 -8.04 11.01
C MET A 202 -6.05 -6.79 11.00
N THR A 203 -7.07 -6.77 10.15
CA THR A 203 -8.06 -5.70 10.08
C THR A 203 -9.41 -6.21 10.59
N THR A 204 -9.95 -5.59 11.63
CA THR A 204 -11.33 -5.78 12.05
C THR A 204 -12.21 -4.79 11.31
N ALA A 205 -13.13 -5.29 10.50
CA ALA A 205 -14.08 -4.51 9.73
C ALA A 205 -15.48 -4.61 10.34
N THR A 206 -16.15 -3.47 10.45
CA THR A 206 -17.54 -3.38 10.94
C THR A 206 -18.40 -2.69 9.89
N LEU A 207 -19.44 -3.36 9.39
CA LEU A 207 -20.42 -2.76 8.48
C LEU A 207 -21.33 -1.83 9.28
N THR A 208 -21.04 -0.53 9.28
CA THR A 208 -21.78 0.44 10.10
C THR A 208 -23.05 0.93 9.42
N LYS A 209 -23.12 0.84 8.09
CA LYS A 209 -24.30 1.22 7.30
C LYS A 209 -24.34 0.49 5.96
N ARG A 210 -25.54 0.15 5.49
CA ARG A 210 -25.82 -0.44 4.18
C ARG A 210 -27.05 0.20 3.55
N ASP A 211 -26.84 0.89 2.43
CA ASP A 211 -27.90 1.40 1.56
C ASP A 211 -27.78 0.74 0.18
N GLY A 212 -28.48 -0.38 0.00
CA GLY A 212 -28.34 -1.22 -1.19
C GLY A 212 -26.92 -1.76 -1.35
N ASN A 213 -26.21 -1.26 -2.38
CA ASN A 213 -24.81 -1.60 -2.66
C ASN A 213 -23.81 -0.65 -1.97
N LEU A 214 -24.26 0.48 -1.43
CA LEU A 214 -23.41 1.46 -0.77
C LEU A 214 -23.20 1.06 0.69
N LEU A 215 -21.95 0.74 1.03
CA LEU A 215 -21.53 0.26 2.33
C LEU A 215 -20.66 1.30 3.00
N THR A 216 -20.90 1.59 4.27
CA THR A 216 -19.94 2.29 5.14
C THR A 216 -19.34 1.28 6.09
N ILE A 217 -18.01 1.20 6.11
CA ILE A 217 -17.27 0.19 6.86
C ILE A 217 -16.24 0.89 7.73
N ALA A 218 -16.34 0.70 9.04
CA ALA A 218 -15.31 1.10 9.99
C ALA A 218 -14.23 0.03 10.07
N LEU A 219 -12.97 0.45 10.10
CA LEU A 219 -11.81 -0.42 10.11
C LEU A 219 -10.95 -0.13 11.34
N ASP A 220 -10.49 -1.18 12.00
CA ASP A 220 -9.46 -1.17 13.03
C ASP A 220 -8.34 -2.13 12.60
N ILE A 221 -7.10 -1.65 12.58
CA ILE A 221 -5.97 -2.35 11.96
C ILE A 221 -4.88 -2.54 13.00
N THR A 222 -4.30 -3.73 13.01
CA THR A 222 -3.08 -4.03 13.75
C THR A 222 -2.08 -4.69 12.81
N GLN A 223 -0.80 -4.33 12.94
CA GLN A 223 0.28 -4.97 12.19
C GLN A 223 1.35 -5.46 13.16
N THR A 224 1.83 -6.67 12.91
CA THR A 224 2.89 -7.32 13.67
C THR A 224 3.95 -7.87 12.72
N PRO A 225 5.26 -7.69 13.01
CA PRO A 225 6.31 -8.29 12.21
C PRO A 225 6.24 -9.82 12.27
N THR A 226 6.53 -10.45 11.15
CA THR A 226 6.60 -11.92 11.06
C THR A 226 7.97 -12.48 11.46
N SER A 227 8.97 -11.60 11.63
CA SER A 227 10.34 -11.90 12.05
C SER A 227 10.72 -11.03 13.25
N ALA A 228 11.66 -11.51 14.07
CA ALA A 228 12.28 -10.72 15.13
C ALA A 228 13.44 -9.85 14.61
N THR A 229 13.82 -10.01 13.35
CA THR A 229 14.90 -9.25 12.70
C THR A 229 14.41 -8.62 11.41
N TRP A 230 14.93 -7.43 11.13
CA TRP A 230 14.78 -6.73 9.87
C TRP A 230 16.10 -6.87 9.07
N GLN A 231 16.02 -7.51 7.91
CA GLN A 231 17.12 -7.57 6.95
C GLN A 231 17.20 -6.28 6.14
N LEU A 232 18.30 -5.55 6.27
CA LEU A 232 18.49 -4.32 5.51
C LEU A 232 18.71 -4.63 4.03
N PRO A 233 18.22 -3.79 3.11
CA PRO A 233 18.45 -3.96 1.68
C PRO A 233 19.94 -4.10 1.31
N ASN A 234 20.19 -4.74 0.17
CA ASN A 234 21.54 -4.91 -0.41
C ASN A 234 22.54 -5.63 0.52
N ASN A 235 22.05 -6.52 1.39
CA ASN A 235 22.87 -7.23 2.38
C ASN A 235 23.67 -6.28 3.28
N SER A 236 23.10 -5.13 3.63
CA SER A 236 23.76 -4.13 4.48
C SER A 236 23.82 -4.51 5.96
N GLY A 237 23.33 -5.70 6.32
CA GLY A 237 23.25 -6.23 7.68
C GLY A 237 21.81 -6.41 8.16
N ASP A 238 21.67 -6.83 9.41
CA ASP A 238 20.38 -7.08 10.06
C ASP A 238 20.23 -6.18 11.28
N LEU A 239 19.00 -5.77 11.57
CA LEU A 239 18.64 -5.11 12.82
C LEU A 239 17.65 -5.97 13.61
N ASP A 240 17.86 -6.11 14.92
CA ASP A 240 16.91 -6.72 15.82
C ASP A 240 15.70 -5.80 16.01
N ILE A 241 14.49 -6.34 15.87
CA ILE A 241 13.24 -5.62 16.15
C ILE A 241 12.98 -5.71 17.66
N ILE A 242 13.23 -4.61 18.36
CA ILE A 242 13.07 -4.53 19.82
C ILE A 242 11.65 -4.20 20.21
N ASP A 243 11.03 -3.28 19.47
CA ASP A 243 9.63 -2.90 19.65
C ASP A 243 9.02 -2.60 18.29
N TYR A 244 7.78 -3.02 18.10
CA TYR A 244 7.02 -2.77 16.89
C TYR A 244 5.54 -2.73 17.24
N LEU A 245 5.00 -1.51 17.27
CA LEU A 245 3.59 -1.29 17.52
C LEU A 245 3.02 -0.40 16.42
N MET A 246 2.30 -1.02 15.49
CA MET A 246 1.56 -0.31 14.45
C MET A 246 0.07 -0.59 14.62
N ARG A 247 -0.71 0.48 14.75
CA ARG A 247 -2.17 0.44 14.81
C ARG A 247 -2.76 1.42 13.83
N GLY A 248 -3.93 1.10 13.31
CA GLY A 248 -4.64 1.99 12.43
C GLY A 248 -6.13 1.96 12.64
N ALA A 249 -6.79 2.98 12.12
CA ALA A 249 -8.23 3.04 12.07
C ALA A 249 -8.67 3.85 10.85
N GLY A 250 -9.89 3.62 10.41
CA GLY A 250 -10.42 4.33 9.26
C GLY A 250 -11.90 4.08 9.05
N THR A 251 -12.45 4.80 8.08
CA THR A 251 -13.77 4.50 7.53
C THR A 251 -13.69 4.62 6.03
N ILE A 252 -14.22 3.62 5.34
CA ILE A 252 -14.33 3.59 3.89
C ILE A 252 -15.78 3.44 3.47
N THR A 253 -16.09 4.02 2.32
CA THR A 253 -17.36 3.86 1.63
C THR A 253 -17.13 3.13 0.33
N VAL A 254 -17.79 1.99 0.16
CA VAL A 254 -17.67 1.12 -1.02
C VAL A 254 -19.04 0.96 -1.66
N ASP A 255 -19.13 1.09 -2.97
CA ASP A 255 -20.29 0.64 -3.74
C ASP A 255 -19.94 -0.68 -4.41
N LEU A 256 -20.67 -1.75 -4.10
CA LEU A 256 -20.44 -3.08 -4.69
C LEU A 256 -20.59 -3.12 -6.23
N GLY A 257 -21.20 -2.10 -6.83
CA GLY A 257 -21.30 -1.93 -8.28
C GLY A 257 -20.14 -1.16 -8.92
N LEU A 258 -19.20 -0.64 -8.13
CA LEU A 258 -18.07 0.18 -8.60
C LEU A 258 -16.72 -0.51 -8.34
N PRO A 259 -15.70 -0.27 -9.18
CA PRO A 259 -14.41 -0.95 -9.11
C PRO A 259 -13.51 -0.53 -7.93
N LEU A 260 -13.67 0.68 -7.40
CA LEU A 260 -12.84 1.26 -6.33
C LEU A 260 -13.70 1.86 -5.21
N PRO A 261 -13.15 2.09 -4.00
CA PRO A 261 -13.84 2.85 -2.96
C PRO A 261 -14.33 4.20 -3.48
N VAL A 262 -15.52 4.60 -3.04
CA VAL A 262 -16.14 5.88 -3.44
C VAL A 262 -15.54 7.03 -2.63
N SER A 263 -15.32 6.78 -1.34
CA SER A 263 -14.66 7.73 -0.45
C SER A 263 -14.12 7.03 0.79
N GLY A 264 -13.28 7.72 1.55
CA GLY A 264 -12.86 7.25 2.86
C GLY A 264 -11.44 7.64 3.20
N ALA A 265 -11.05 7.35 4.42
CA ALA A 265 -9.69 7.52 4.88
C ALA A 265 -9.32 6.42 5.87
N ILE A 266 -8.10 5.91 5.73
CA ILE A 266 -7.49 4.96 6.65
C ILE A 266 -6.17 5.59 7.09
N THR A 267 -5.85 5.45 8.37
CA THR A 267 -4.57 5.91 8.92
C THR A 267 -3.98 4.80 9.76
N ILE A 268 -2.73 4.46 9.51
CA ILE A 268 -1.96 3.47 10.24
C ILE A 268 -0.69 4.15 10.76
N GLY A 269 -0.34 3.97 12.01
CA GLY A 269 0.90 4.52 12.54
C GLY A 269 1.31 3.93 13.88
N GLY A 270 2.48 4.34 14.33
CA GLY A 270 3.02 3.97 15.61
C GLY A 270 4.55 3.98 15.65
N ASN A 271 5.08 3.34 16.69
CA ASN A 271 6.49 3.41 17.03
C ASN A 271 7.19 2.09 16.69
N GLN A 272 8.41 2.22 16.19
CA GLN A 272 9.28 1.11 15.84
C GLN A 272 10.66 1.35 16.46
N CYS A 273 11.26 0.31 17.01
CA CYS A 273 12.59 0.37 17.61
C CYS A 273 13.41 -0.82 17.12
N TYR A 274 14.55 -0.51 16.53
CA TYR A 274 15.48 -1.46 15.97
C TYR A 274 16.84 -1.32 16.65
N ARG A 275 17.58 -2.43 16.77
CA ARG A 275 18.94 -2.44 17.34
C ARG A 275 19.90 -3.14 16.38
N ASP A 276 21.06 -2.52 16.15
CA ASP A 276 22.18 -3.21 15.52
C ASP A 276 22.81 -4.21 16.53
N PRO A 277 22.82 -5.52 16.22
CA PRO A 277 23.30 -6.55 17.14
C PRO A 277 24.83 -6.52 17.37
N HIS A 278 25.58 -5.79 16.56
CA HIS A 278 27.04 -5.69 16.64
C HIS A 278 27.53 -4.40 17.30
N THR A 279 26.75 -3.32 17.20
CA THR A 279 27.17 -1.99 17.66
C THR A 279 26.30 -1.41 18.77
N ASP A 280 25.22 -2.10 19.16
CA ASP A 280 24.19 -1.62 20.10
C ASP A 280 23.54 -0.28 19.70
N VAL A 281 23.72 0.15 18.45
CA VAL A 281 23.07 1.35 17.91
C VAL A 281 21.56 1.11 17.85
N LEU A 282 20.80 2.05 18.41
CA LEU A 282 19.34 2.05 18.38
C LEU A 282 18.83 3.00 17.30
N LEU A 283 17.93 2.50 16.46
CA LEU A 283 17.13 3.27 15.54
C LEU A 283 15.69 3.28 16.04
N ARG A 284 15.17 4.46 16.36
CA ARG A 284 13.75 4.67 16.71
C ARG A 284 13.06 5.39 15.58
N GLN A 285 11.85 4.96 15.25
CA GLN A 285 11.02 5.59 14.24
C GLN A 285 9.59 5.81 14.75
N ASP A 286 9.04 6.99 14.47
CA ASP A 286 7.60 7.24 14.51
C ASP A 286 7.12 7.31 13.06
N VAL A 287 6.17 6.45 12.71
CA VAL A 287 5.67 6.30 11.34
C VAL A 287 4.18 6.49 11.34
N ARG A 288 3.67 7.23 10.35
CA ARG A 288 2.23 7.34 10.06
C ARG A 288 2.00 7.34 8.55
N THR A 289 1.13 6.47 8.09
CA THR A 289 0.62 6.43 6.71
C THR A 289 -0.86 6.77 6.72
N GLN A 290 -1.31 7.47 5.68
CA GLN A 290 -2.71 7.72 5.45
C GLN A 290 -3.04 7.54 3.96
N VAL A 291 -4.07 6.74 3.69
CA VAL A 291 -4.69 6.62 2.36
C VAL A 291 -6.07 7.28 2.41
N ARG A 292 -6.42 8.03 1.36
CA ARG A 292 -7.74 8.62 1.18
C ARG A 292 -8.28 8.41 -0.23
N TRP A 293 -9.60 8.29 -0.30
CA TRP A 293 -10.36 8.17 -1.54
C TRP A 293 -11.41 9.29 -1.63
N GLY A 294 -11.66 9.79 -2.84
CA GLY A 294 -12.86 10.57 -3.18
C GLY A 294 -12.82 12.06 -2.83
N GLU A 295 -11.63 12.69 -2.84
CA GLU A 295 -11.48 14.16 -2.78
C GLU A 295 -11.61 14.83 -4.16
#